data_AF-A0A6V8EUC7-F1
#
_entry.id   AF-A0A6V8EUC7-F1
#
_cell.length_a   1.000
_cell.length_b   1.000
_cell.length_c   1.000
_cell.angle_alpha   90.00
_cell.angle_beta   90.00
_cell.angle_gamma   90.00
#
_symmetry.space_group_name_H-M   'P 1'
#
loop_
_entity.id
_entity.type
_entity.pdbx_description
1 polymer ?
#
loop_
_entity_poly.entity_id
_entity_poly.type
_entity_poly.pdbx_seq_one_letter_code
_entity_poly.pdbx_strand_id
1 'polypeptide(L)'
;GGQVFIEMQNMATGMRIGHATMDVRYHEGGSEPQTVTPGQEVTMMMEFQAIDAIIPAGDGIRLIMTDTGEDYLAPACGNACVMHVLPGLSEITIPLLERAEYDVLAVPLSS
;
A
#
# COMPACT_ATOMS: atom_id res chain seq x y z
N GLY A 1 0.95 -12.59 -14.72
CA GLY A 1 0.15 -11.35 -14.60
C GLY A 1 -0.50 -11.34 -13.24
N GLY A 2 -0.86 -10.17 -12.72
CA GLY A 2 -1.34 -10.03 -11.35
C GLY A 2 -1.12 -8.61 -10.84
N GLN A 3 -1.89 -8.19 -9.86
CA GLN A 3 -1.73 -6.91 -9.18
C GLN A 3 -1.75 -7.15 -7.67
N VAL A 4 -1.06 -6.28 -6.93
CA VAL A 4 -1.28 -6.11 -5.50
C VAL A 4 -1.66 -4.65 -5.27
N PHE A 5 -2.72 -4.44 -4.50
CA PHE A 5 -3.16 -3.17 -3.97
C PHE A 5 -3.01 -3.21 -2.45
N ILE A 6 -2.42 -2.16 -1.88
CA ILE A 6 -2.25 -2.02 -0.44
C ILE A 6 -2.93 -0.73 -0.01
N GLU A 7 -3.93 -0.84 0.85
CA GLU A 7 -4.55 0.28 1.52
C GLU A 7 -3.94 0.50 2.90
N MET A 8 -3.56 1.74 3.21
CA MET A 8 -3.16 2.15 4.54
C MET A 8 -4.32 2.87 5.23
N GLN A 9 -4.69 2.39 6.42
CA GLN A 9 -5.74 2.98 7.24
C GLN A 9 -5.19 3.45 8.59
N ASN A 10 -5.74 4.56 9.10
CA ASN A 10 -5.65 4.88 10.52
C ASN A 10 -6.41 3.81 11.31
N MET A 11 -5.75 3.15 12.26
CA MET A 11 -6.32 2.02 12.97
C MET A 11 -7.45 2.40 13.93
N ALA A 12 -7.45 3.63 14.47
CA ALA A 12 -8.48 4.10 15.39
C ALA A 12 -9.79 4.46 14.67
N THR A 13 -9.71 5.07 13.49
CA THR A 13 -10.90 5.55 12.75
C THR A 13 -11.32 4.62 11.61
N GLY A 14 -10.43 3.75 11.14
CA GLY A 14 -10.63 2.97 9.91
C GLY A 14 -10.55 3.81 8.63
N MET A 15 -10.19 5.10 8.74
CA MET A 15 -10.09 6.00 7.59
C MET A 15 -8.87 5.62 6.74
N ARG A 16 -9.06 5.51 5.43
CA ARG A 16 -7.97 5.38 4.46
C ARG A 16 -7.13 6.65 4.45
N ILE A 17 -5.82 6.50 4.63
CA ILE A 17 -4.83 7.59 4.63
C ILE A 17 -3.82 7.49 3.49
N GLY A 18 -3.74 6.34 2.82
CA GLY A 18 -2.84 6.17 1.68
C GLY A 18 -3.06 4.85 0.96
N HIS A 19 -2.38 4.68 -0.18
CA HIS A 19 -2.35 3.41 -0.89
C HIS A 19 -1.09 3.24 -1.74
N ALA A 20 -0.80 1.98 -2.07
CA ALA A 20 0.18 1.56 -3.05
C ALA A 20 -0.47 0.56 -4.02
N THR A 21 -0.03 0.55 -5.27
CA THR A 21 -0.47 -0.44 -6.26
C THR A 21 0.68 -0.83 -7.15
N MET A 22 0.70 -2.08 -7.61
CA MET A 22 1.73 -2.55 -8.52
C MET A 22 1.27 -3.78 -9.29
N ASP A 23 1.55 -3.81 -10.60
CA ASP A 23 1.48 -5.04 -11.39
C ASP A 23 2.74 -5.88 -11.11
N VAL A 24 2.56 -7.18 -10.89
CA VAL A 24 3.62 -8.12 -10.48
C VAL A 24 4.84 -8.14 -11.43
N ARG A 25 4.65 -7.75 -12.70
CA ARG A 25 5.76 -7.66 -13.66
C ARG A 25 6.79 -6.60 -13.23
N TYR A 26 6.37 -5.59 -12.49
CA TYR A 26 7.24 -4.52 -12.00
C TYR A 26 7.70 -4.76 -10.56
N HIS A 27 7.70 -6.00 -10.08
CA HIS A 27 8.06 -6.32 -8.69
C HIS A 27 9.45 -5.82 -8.26
N GLU A 28 10.41 -5.63 -9.18
CA GLU A 28 11.72 -5.04 -8.87
C GLU A 28 11.67 -3.49 -8.71
N GLY A 29 10.51 -2.87 -8.93
CA GLY A 29 10.33 -1.43 -8.98
C GLY A 29 10.67 -0.82 -10.34
N GLY A 30 10.52 0.49 -10.45
CA GLY A 30 10.81 1.24 -11.67
C GLY A 30 9.80 0.98 -12.81
N SER A 31 10.26 1.12 -14.05
CA SER A 31 9.42 1.09 -15.26
C SER A 31 9.68 -0.08 -16.20
N GLU A 32 10.60 -0.99 -15.84
CA GLU A 32 11.00 -2.11 -16.70
C GLU A 32 10.27 -3.39 -16.28
N PRO A 33 9.43 -3.99 -17.13
CA PRO A 33 8.67 -5.18 -16.78
C PRO A 33 9.55 -6.45 -16.82
N GLN A 34 9.46 -7.27 -15.77
CA GLN A 34 10.05 -8.59 -15.68
C GLN A 34 9.05 -9.70 -16.02
N THR A 35 9.55 -10.82 -16.55
CA THR A 35 8.73 -12.00 -16.78
C THR A 35 8.49 -12.71 -15.45
N VAL A 36 7.22 -12.95 -15.11
CA VAL A 36 6.82 -13.68 -13.89
C VAL A 36 6.04 -14.92 -14.30
N THR A 37 6.44 -16.08 -13.75
CA THR A 37 5.83 -17.37 -14.07
C THR A 37 4.86 -17.84 -12.97
N PRO A 38 3.81 -18.62 -13.29
CA PRO A 38 2.90 -19.14 -12.27
C PRO A 38 3.63 -19.96 -11.20
N GLY A 39 3.29 -19.72 -9.92
CA GLY A 39 3.90 -20.40 -8.78
C GLY A 39 5.25 -19.82 -8.33
N GLN A 40 5.76 -18.79 -9.01
CA GLN A 40 6.94 -18.06 -8.58
C GLN A 40 6.61 -17.16 -7.39
N GLU A 41 7.38 -17.27 -6.32
CA GLU A 41 7.38 -16.30 -5.23
C GLU A 41 8.28 -15.12 -5.61
N VAL A 42 7.76 -13.90 -5.48
CA VAL A 42 8.49 -12.66 -5.75
C VAL A 42 8.27 -11.67 -4.62
N THR A 43 9.29 -10.87 -4.32
CA THR A 43 9.15 -9.70 -3.45
C THR A 43 8.78 -8.49 -4.30
N MET A 44 7.68 -7.81 -3.95
CA MET A 44 7.20 -6.62 -4.69
C MET A 44 7.68 -5.34 -4.01
N MET A 45 8.57 -4.61 -4.67
CA MET A 45 9.14 -3.33 -4.22
C MET A 45 8.17 -2.18 -4.49
N MET A 46 7.12 -2.11 -3.67
CA MET A 46 6.03 -1.16 -3.82
C MET A 46 6.30 0.17 -3.13
N GLU A 47 5.86 1.27 -3.75
CA GLU A 47 5.91 2.61 -3.19
C GLU A 47 4.49 3.12 -2.93
N PHE A 48 4.28 3.69 -1.74
CA PHE A 48 3.04 4.41 -1.43
C PHE A 48 3.04 5.75 -2.14
N GLN A 49 1.87 6.17 -2.62
CA GLN A 49 1.68 7.55 -3.07
C GLN A 49 1.94 8.54 -1.93
N ALA A 50 2.14 9.82 -2.24
CA ALA A 50 2.32 10.85 -1.24
C ALA A 50 1.16 10.84 -0.23
N ILE A 51 1.48 10.79 1.06
CA ILE A 51 0.52 10.77 2.17
C ILE A 51 0.64 12.10 2.92
N ASP A 52 -0.49 12.76 3.11
CA ASP A 52 -0.63 13.91 4.01
C ASP A 52 -1.66 13.55 5.09
N ALA A 53 -1.17 12.95 6.18
CA ALA A 53 -1.99 12.47 7.27
C ALA A 53 -1.27 12.61 8.61
N ILE A 54 -2.05 12.87 9.67
CA ILE A 54 -1.56 12.95 11.04
C ILE A 54 -2.09 11.75 11.81
N ILE A 55 -1.16 10.97 12.39
CA ILE A 55 -1.48 9.81 13.22
C ILE A 55 -1.02 10.15 14.65
N PRO A 56 -1.94 10.37 15.59
CA PRO A 56 -1.61 10.64 16.98
C PRO A 56 -0.74 9.54 17.61
N ALA A 57 0.07 9.92 18.60
CA ALA A 57 0.82 8.94 19.37
C ALA A 57 -0.13 7.95 20.06
N GLY A 58 0.17 6.66 19.95
CA GLY A 58 -0.68 5.58 20.48
C GLY A 58 -1.69 5.04 19.47
N ASP A 59 -1.96 5.75 18.36
CA ASP A 59 -2.68 5.19 17.23
C ASP A 59 -1.76 4.28 16.39
N GLY A 60 -2.37 3.32 15.72
CA GLY A 60 -1.69 2.42 14.79
C GLY A 60 -2.02 2.72 13.33
N ILE A 61 -1.22 2.13 12.45
CA ILE A 61 -1.57 1.95 11.04
C ILE A 61 -1.98 0.51 10.78
N ARG A 62 -2.94 0.32 9.89
CA ARG A 62 -3.32 -0.99 9.36
C ARG A 62 -3.05 -1.01 7.87
N LEU A 63 -2.39 -2.07 7.39
CA LEU A 63 -2.23 -2.34 5.97
C LEU A 63 -3.21 -3.44 5.57
N ILE A 64 -4.04 -3.17 4.56
CA ILE A 64 -4.94 -4.15 3.95
C ILE A 64 -4.39 -4.44 2.55
N MET A 65 -4.04 -5.69 2.29
CA MET A 65 -3.45 -6.11 1.03
C MET A 65 -4.45 -6.97 0.26
N THR A 66 -4.69 -6.60 -1.00
CA THR A 66 -5.65 -7.27 -1.90
C THR A 66 -5.03 -7.44 -3.29
N ASP A 67 -5.55 -8.37 -4.08
CA ASP A 67 -5.14 -8.60 -5.47
C ASP A 67 -5.92 -7.73 -6.49
N THR A 68 -6.85 -6.92 -5.98
CA THR A 68 -7.70 -5.96 -6.70
C THR A 68 -7.83 -4.68 -5.88
N GLY A 69 -8.08 -3.53 -6.51
CA GLY A 69 -8.26 -2.24 -5.82
C GLY A 69 -9.39 -1.42 -6.42
N GLU A 70 -9.95 -0.48 -5.65
CA GLU A 70 -11.25 0.15 -5.95
C GLU A 70 -11.35 0.83 -7.33
N ASP A 71 -10.26 1.42 -7.84
CA ASP A 71 -10.23 2.11 -9.14
C ASP A 71 -9.11 1.63 -10.08
N TYR A 72 -8.37 0.59 -9.68
CA TYR A 72 -7.26 0.10 -10.48
C TYR A 72 -7.73 -0.97 -11.46
N LEU A 73 -7.31 -0.84 -12.72
CA LEU A 73 -7.58 -1.83 -13.74
C LEU A 73 -7.03 -3.18 -13.30
N ALA A 74 -7.93 -4.15 -13.15
CA ALA A 74 -7.58 -5.53 -12.89
C ALA A 74 -6.58 -6.03 -13.96
N PRO A 75 -5.68 -6.96 -13.60
CA PRO A 75 -4.75 -7.54 -14.57
C PRO A 75 -5.50 -8.14 -15.75
N ALA A 76 -4.92 -8.07 -16.96
CA ALA A 76 -5.59 -8.45 -18.21
C ALA A 76 -6.13 -9.89 -18.25
N CYS A 77 -5.64 -10.78 -17.38
CA CYS A 77 -6.11 -12.16 -17.26
C CYS A 77 -7.23 -12.37 -16.23
N GLY A 78 -7.68 -11.32 -15.53
CA GLY A 78 -8.77 -11.37 -14.56
C GLY A 78 -8.61 -12.50 -13.54
N ASN A 79 -9.68 -13.26 -13.31
CA ASN A 79 -9.74 -14.35 -12.34
C ASN A 79 -8.84 -15.57 -12.68
N ALA A 80 -8.22 -15.60 -13.87
CA ALA A 80 -7.30 -16.68 -14.24
C ALA A 80 -5.88 -16.49 -13.65
N CYS A 81 -5.58 -15.30 -13.11
CA CYS A 81 -4.29 -14.96 -12.51
C CYS A 81 -4.47 -14.52 -11.06
N VAL A 82 -4.88 -15.43 -10.19
CA VAL A 82 -5.01 -15.15 -8.76
C VAL A 82 -3.62 -14.94 -8.16
N MET A 83 -3.46 -13.86 -7.40
CA MET A 83 -2.26 -13.59 -6.62
C MET A 83 -2.49 -14.00 -5.17
N HIS A 84 -1.52 -14.70 -4.59
CA HIS A 84 -1.51 -14.95 -3.15
C HIS A 84 -0.49 -14.03 -2.50
N VAL A 85 -0.95 -13.16 -1.60
CA VAL A 85 -0.09 -12.28 -0.82
C VAL A 85 0.29 -13.00 0.47
N LEU A 86 1.54 -12.84 0.91
CA LEU A 86 2.08 -13.39 2.16
C LEU A 86 2.38 -12.24 3.15
N PRO A 87 1.38 -11.72 3.89
CA PRO A 87 1.57 -10.54 4.73
C PRO A 87 2.60 -10.73 5.84
N GLY A 88 2.70 -11.94 6.40
CA GLY A 88 3.64 -12.24 7.49
C GLY A 88 5.11 -12.25 7.10
N LEU A 89 5.43 -12.21 5.81
CA LEU A 89 6.79 -12.09 5.26
C LEU A 89 7.05 -10.70 4.66
N SER A 90 6.05 -9.81 4.70
CA SER A 90 6.13 -8.48 4.08
C SER A 90 6.59 -7.45 5.11
N GLU A 91 7.45 -6.52 4.69
CA GLU A 91 7.95 -5.43 5.52
C GLU A 91 7.49 -4.08 4.95
N ILE A 92 7.26 -3.11 5.84
CA ILE A 92 7.02 -1.71 5.47
C ILE A 92 8.12 -0.84 6.08
N THR A 93 8.70 0.03 5.25
CA THR A 93 9.64 1.06 5.71
C THR A 93 8.96 2.42 5.67
N ILE A 94 8.96 3.13 6.80
CA ILE A 94 8.41 4.48 6.91
C ILE A 94 9.54 5.42 7.34
N PRO A 95 9.93 6.40 6.52
CA PRO A 95 10.92 7.38 6.94
C PRO A 95 10.31 8.29 8.01
N LEU A 96 10.74 8.11 9.26
CA LEU A 96 10.35 8.99 10.36
C LEU A 96 11.22 10.25 10.33
N LEU A 97 10.59 11.41 10.26
CA LEU A 97 11.24 12.71 10.39
C LEU A 97 10.88 13.30 11.75
N GLU A 98 11.83 13.32 12.68
CA GLU A 98 11.65 14.04 13.94
C GLU A 98 11.74 15.54 13.69
N ARG A 99 10.63 16.25 13.90
CA ARG A 99 10.59 17.71 13.88
C ARG A 99 10.18 18.20 15.26
N ALA A 100 10.96 19.12 15.82
CA ALA A 100 10.76 19.62 17.19
C ALA A 100 9.44 20.39 17.35
N GLU A 101 8.96 21.03 16.27
CA GLU A 101 7.67 21.70 16.22
C GLU A 101 7.05 21.53 14.82
N TYR A 102 5.75 21.30 14.78
CA TYR A 102 4.94 21.32 13.56
C TYR A 102 3.75 22.25 13.79
N ASP A 103 3.63 23.29 12.97
CA ASP A 103 2.38 24.04 12.85
C ASP A 103 1.37 23.14 12.13
N VAL A 104 0.62 22.38 12.91
CA VAL A 104 -0.46 21.55 12.41
C VAL A 104 -1.70 22.42 12.24
N LEU A 105 -2.14 22.59 10.99
CA LEU A 105 -3.47 23.12 10.70
C LEU A 105 -4.51 22.02 10.95
N ALA A 106 -4.99 21.91 12.18
CA ALA A 106 -6.10 21.03 12.51
C ALA A 106 -7.43 21.73 12.20
N VAL A 107 -8.22 21.16 11.29
CA VAL A 107 -9.60 21.61 11.08
C VAL A 107 -10.43 21.12 12.27
N PRO A 108 -11.20 21.98 12.96
CA PRO A 108 -12.04 21.53 14.05
C PRO A 108 -13.07 20.51 13.54
N LEU A 109 -13.11 19.34 14.18
CA LEU A 109 -14.12 18.33 13.93
C LEU A 109 -15.48 18.90 14.39
N SER A 110 -16.47 18.95 13.51
CA SER A 110 -17.82 19.35 13.89
C SER A 110 -18.40 18.34 14.87
N SER A 111 -18.81 18.82 16.05
CA SER A 111 -19.50 18.07 17.10
C SER A 111 -20.84 17.51 16.66
#